data_AF-Q5MPP8-F1
#
_entry.id   AF-Q5MPP8-F1
#
_cell.length_a   1.000
_cell.length_b   1.000
_cell.length_c   1.000
_cell.angle_alpha   90.00
_cell.angle_beta   90.00
_cell.angle_gamma   90.00
#
_symmetry.space_group_name_H-M   'P 1'
#
loop_
_entity.id
_entity.type
_entity.pdbx_description
1 polymer ?
#
loop_
_entity_poly.entity_id
_entity_poly.type
_entity_poly.pdbx_seq_one_letter_code
_entity_poly.pdbx_strand_id
1 'polypeptide(L)'
;ASTIPPHVPKSVNSDLVVTDHSGAVKLSQLCKFCDVRSSTCDNQKSCWSNCSITAICEKPEEVCVAVWRKNDENITLETVCHDPKIAYHGFVLDDAASPKCIMKERKGSG
;
A
#
# COMPACT_ATOMS: atom_id res chain seq x y z
N ALA A 1 -16.60 -32.55 -27.25
CA ALA A 1 -17.15 -31.19 -27.04
C ALA A 1 -16.31 -30.52 -25.96
N SER A 2 -15.48 -29.55 -26.33
CA SER A 2 -14.61 -28.82 -25.41
C SER A 2 -15.31 -27.51 -25.06
N THR A 3 -15.92 -27.45 -23.88
CA THR A 3 -16.57 -26.24 -23.37
C THR A 3 -15.49 -25.31 -22.85
N ILE A 4 -15.04 -24.40 -23.71
CA ILE A 4 -14.24 -23.23 -23.33
C ILE A 4 -15.16 -22.35 -22.46
N PRO A 5 -14.82 -22.06 -21.19
CA PRO A 5 -15.62 -21.15 -20.37
C PRO A 5 -15.64 -19.76 -21.03
N PRO A 6 -16.78 -19.04 -21.00
CA PRO A 6 -16.84 -17.70 -21.55
C PRO A 6 -15.80 -16.85 -20.82
N HIS A 7 -14.95 -16.17 -21.59
CA HIS A 7 -14.09 -15.11 -21.08
C HIS A 7 -14.97 -14.18 -20.24
N VAL A 8 -14.83 -14.25 -18.92
CA VAL A 8 -15.39 -13.25 -18.01
C VAL A 8 -14.78 -11.93 -18.48
N PRO A 9 -15.56 -10.97 -18.99
CA PRO A 9 -15.04 -9.63 -19.19
C PRO A 9 -14.71 -9.14 -17.78
N LYS A 10 -13.43 -9.18 -17.40
CA LYS A 10 -12.99 -8.44 -16.22
C LYS A 10 -13.27 -7.00 -16.56
N SER A 11 -14.29 -6.41 -15.93
CA SER A 11 -14.50 -4.97 -15.94
C SER A 11 -13.21 -4.35 -15.40
N VAL A 12 -12.32 -3.93 -16.30
CA VAL A 12 -11.14 -3.16 -15.94
C VAL A 12 -11.63 -1.74 -15.75
N ASN A 13 -11.52 -1.22 -14.53
CA ASN A 13 -11.73 0.21 -14.34
C ASN A 13 -10.61 0.94 -15.10
N SER A 14 -10.98 1.81 -16.05
CA SER A 14 -10.04 2.63 -16.81
C SER A 14 -9.09 3.42 -15.90
N ASP A 15 -9.52 3.78 -14.69
CA ASP A 15 -8.70 4.49 -13.70
C ASP A 15 -7.51 3.67 -13.18
N LEU A 16 -7.56 2.34 -13.32
CA LEU A 16 -6.45 1.45 -12.93
C LEU A 16 -5.31 1.47 -13.96
N VAL A 17 -5.57 1.96 -15.17
CA VAL A 17 -4.68 1.86 -16.32
C VAL A 17 -4.16 3.25 -16.68
N VAL A 18 -2.87 3.49 -16.44
CA VAL A 18 -2.20 4.76 -16.72
C VAL A 18 -1.21 4.57 -17.86
N THR A 19 -1.25 5.45 -18.85
CA THR A 19 -0.24 5.48 -19.92
C THR A 19 0.88 6.44 -19.52
N ASP A 20 2.12 5.97 -19.45
CA ASP A 20 3.26 6.83 -19.16
C ASP A 20 3.70 7.66 -20.37
N HIS A 21 4.66 8.57 -20.17
CA HIS A 21 5.19 9.44 -21.22
C HIS A 21 5.81 8.70 -22.42
N SER A 22 6.16 7.43 -22.26
CA SER A 22 6.69 6.59 -23.34
C SER A 22 5.60 5.83 -24.10
N GLY A 23 4.32 6.02 -23.74
CA GLY A 23 3.20 5.29 -24.30
C GLY A 23 3.02 3.89 -23.68
N ALA A 24 3.80 3.55 -22.65
CA ALA A 24 3.68 2.26 -21.97
C ALA A 24 2.50 2.28 -21.00
N VAL A 25 1.68 1.23 -21.08
CA VAL A 25 0.54 1.05 -20.19
C VAL A 25 1.02 0.44 -18.87
N LYS A 26 0.77 1.14 -17.77
CA LYS A 26 1.06 0.73 -16.41
C LYS A 26 -0.22 0.59 -15.61
N LEU A 27 -0.22 -0.35 -14.67
CA LEU A 27 -1.31 -0.52 -13.73
C LEU A 27 -0.97 0.23 -12.45
N SER A 28 -1.83 1.16 -12.05
CA SER A 28 -1.71 1.82 -10.74
C SER A 28 -1.88 0.80 -9.62
N GLN A 29 -1.15 1.00 -8.53
CA GLN A 29 -1.24 0.09 -7.38
C GLN A 29 -2.57 0.29 -6.64
N LEU A 30 -3.09 -0.80 -6.08
CA LEU A 30 -4.22 -0.76 -5.16
C LEU A 30 -3.70 -0.93 -3.74
N CYS A 31 -3.89 0.08 -2.90
CA CYS A 31 -3.39 0.08 -1.53
C CYS A 31 -4.51 0.31 -0.51
N LYS A 32 -4.27 -0.15 0.71
CA LYS A 32 -5.04 0.33 1.85
C LYS A 32 -4.68 1.79 2.09
N PHE A 33 -5.70 2.64 2.19
CA PHE A 33 -5.54 4.10 2.30
C PHE A 33 -6.53 4.63 3.32
N CYS A 34 -6.14 4.61 4.60
CA CYS A 34 -6.97 5.03 5.72
C CYS A 34 -6.37 6.17 6.54
N ASP A 35 -5.22 6.70 6.10
CA ASP A 35 -4.34 7.58 6.88
C ASP A 35 -4.04 6.95 8.24
N VAL A 36 -3.78 7.76 9.27
CA VAL A 36 -3.54 7.30 10.64
C VAL A 36 -4.84 6.82 11.30
N ARG A 37 -4.87 5.59 11.78
CA ARG A 37 -5.98 5.01 12.56
C ARG A 37 -5.47 4.38 13.85
N SER A 38 -6.30 4.37 14.89
CA SER A 38 -6.06 3.55 16.08
C SER A 38 -6.00 2.07 15.70
N SER A 39 -5.09 1.33 16.31
CA SER A 39 -4.88 -0.09 16.05
C SER A 39 -4.77 -0.88 17.34
N THR A 40 -5.14 -2.15 17.27
CA THR A 40 -4.96 -3.14 18.35
C THR A 40 -3.79 -4.08 18.08
N CYS A 41 -3.01 -3.81 17.02
CA CYS A 41 -1.81 -4.55 16.69
C CYS A 41 -0.74 -4.31 17.77
N ASP A 42 -0.70 -5.15 18.79
CA ASP A 42 0.34 -5.12 19.82
C ASP A 42 1.01 -6.47 19.99
N ASN A 43 2.33 -6.49 20.14
CA ASN A 43 3.15 -7.68 20.44
C ASN A 43 2.87 -8.93 19.58
N GLN A 44 2.48 -8.73 18.32
CA GLN A 44 2.17 -9.80 17.37
C GLN A 44 3.23 -9.89 16.27
N LYS A 45 3.47 -11.10 15.77
CA LYS A 45 4.42 -11.34 14.65
C LYS A 45 3.92 -10.78 13.31
N SER A 46 2.60 -10.66 13.16
CA SER A 46 1.93 -10.15 11.97
C SER A 46 0.59 -9.58 12.39
N CYS A 47 0.14 -8.52 11.72
CA CYS A 47 -1.11 -7.84 12.03
C CYS A 47 -1.86 -7.48 10.75
N TRP A 48 -3.18 -7.38 10.88
CA TRP A 48 -4.03 -6.79 9.85
C TRP A 48 -4.16 -5.28 10.09
N SER A 49 -4.31 -4.53 9.00
CA SER A 49 -4.49 -3.08 9.13
C SER A 49 -5.86 -2.66 9.62
N ASN A 50 -6.85 -3.55 9.51
CA ASN A 50 -8.27 -3.27 9.74
C ASN A 50 -8.80 -2.07 8.93
N CYS A 51 -8.09 -1.66 7.89
CA CYS A 51 -8.53 -0.66 6.93
C CYS A 51 -9.41 -1.31 5.87
N SER A 52 -10.69 -0.94 5.82
CA SER A 52 -11.63 -1.43 4.80
C SER A 52 -11.50 -0.67 3.48
N ILE A 53 -10.93 0.55 3.49
CA ILE A 53 -10.76 1.39 2.31
C ILE A 53 -9.59 0.87 1.47
N THR A 54 -9.86 0.59 0.20
CA THR A 54 -8.84 0.33 -0.81
C THR A 54 -8.93 1.43 -1.85
N ALA A 55 -7.81 2.10 -2.14
CA ALA A 55 -7.73 3.18 -3.12
C ALA A 55 -6.80 2.79 -4.27
N ILE A 56 -7.04 3.37 -5.44
CA ILE A 56 -6.09 3.40 -6.55
C ILE A 56 -5.08 4.50 -6.24
N CYS A 57 -3.79 4.17 -6.27
CA CYS A 57 -2.74 5.19 -6.10
C CYS A 57 -2.75 6.18 -7.27
N GLU A 58 -2.45 7.44 -6.99
CA GLU A 58 -2.54 8.53 -7.95
C GLU A 58 -1.51 8.35 -9.07
N LYS A 59 -0.31 7.87 -8.71
CA LYS A 59 0.76 7.63 -9.68
C LYS A 59 1.15 6.16 -9.77
N PRO A 60 1.50 5.66 -10.97
CA PRO A 60 1.83 4.24 -11.15
C PRO A 60 3.12 3.81 -10.45
N GLU A 61 4.00 4.74 -10.09
CA GLU A 61 5.22 4.49 -9.32
C GLU A 61 5.01 4.45 -7.80
N GLU A 62 3.84 4.84 -7.29
CA GLU A 62 3.55 4.78 -5.86
C GLU A 62 3.45 3.33 -5.37
N VAL A 63 3.84 3.13 -4.12
CA VAL A 63 3.78 1.85 -3.43
C VAL A 63 2.92 1.95 -2.17
N CYS A 64 2.45 0.81 -1.69
CA CYS A 64 1.70 0.76 -0.44
C CYS A 64 2.65 0.85 0.75
N VAL A 65 2.42 1.82 1.64
CA VAL A 65 3.20 2.01 2.87
C VAL A 65 2.30 1.77 4.07
N ALA A 66 2.84 1.06 5.07
CA ALA A 66 2.22 0.91 6.37
C ALA A 66 3.19 1.36 7.47
N VAL A 67 2.75 2.23 8.37
CA VAL A 67 3.55 2.69 9.52
C VAL A 67 2.81 2.38 10.81
N TRP A 68 3.42 1.53 11.62
CA TRP A 68 2.93 1.21 12.96
C TRP A 68 3.68 2.06 13.99
N ARG A 69 2.94 2.70 14.90
CA ARG A 69 3.51 3.46 16.02
C ARG A 69 2.86 3.04 17.31
N LYS A 70 3.66 2.94 18.36
CA LYS A 70 3.20 2.73 19.73
C LYS A 70 3.87 3.76 20.63
N ASN A 71 3.06 4.44 21.42
CA ASN A 71 3.50 5.21 22.58
C ASN A 71 2.85 4.58 23.84
N ASP A 72 3.05 5.22 25.00
CA ASP A 72 2.59 4.67 26.28
C ASP A 72 1.06 4.55 26.39
N GLU A 73 0.30 5.28 25.57
CA GLU A 73 -1.16 5.37 25.67
C GLU A 73 -1.91 4.75 24.48
N ASN A 74 -1.32 4.81 23.28
CA ASN A 74 -2.00 4.43 22.06
C ASN A 74 -1.09 3.71 21.06
N ILE A 75 -1.75 2.88 20.24
CA ILE A 75 -1.16 2.23 19.09
C ILE A 75 -1.90 2.75 17.86
N THR A 76 -1.14 3.16 16.86
CA THR A 76 -1.67 3.63 15.59
C THR A 76 -1.07 2.85 14.44
N LEU A 77 -1.85 2.70 13.39
CA LEU A 77 -1.41 2.18 12.12
C LEU A 77 -1.86 3.12 11.02
N GLU A 78 -0.90 3.55 10.24
CA GLU A 78 -1.08 4.41 9.08
C GLU A 78 -0.95 3.58 7.80
N THR A 79 -1.84 3.78 6.83
CA THR A 79 -1.75 3.13 5.51
C THR A 79 -2.03 4.14 4.40
N VAL A 80 -1.11 4.25 3.45
CA VAL A 80 -1.12 5.25 2.36
C VAL A 80 -0.48 4.70 1.08
N CYS A 81 -0.73 5.36 -0.05
CA CYS A 81 0.13 5.32 -1.24
C CYS A 81 1.26 6.35 -1.08
N HIS A 82 2.48 6.02 -1.51
CA HIS A 82 3.60 6.96 -1.45
C HIS A 82 4.66 6.67 -2.52
N ASP A 83 5.33 7.71 -3.03
CA ASP A 83 6.45 7.58 -3.97
C ASP A 83 7.72 7.11 -3.21
N PRO A 84 8.25 5.91 -3.49
CA PRO A 84 9.39 5.37 -2.76
C PRO A 84 10.70 6.14 -2.97
N LYS A 85 10.78 7.06 -3.94
CA LYS A 85 11.93 7.93 -4.16
C LYS A 85 11.99 9.10 -3.17
N ILE A 86 10.88 9.40 -2.50
CA ILE A 86 10.76 10.47 -1.52
C ILE A 86 10.78 9.86 -0.12
N ALA A 87 11.51 10.46 0.82
CA ALA A 87 11.51 9.98 2.21
C ALA A 87 10.11 10.10 2.84
N TYR A 88 9.65 9.05 3.53
CA TYR A 88 8.40 9.05 4.29
C TYR A 88 8.70 9.15 5.79
N HIS A 89 8.17 10.17 6.47
CA HIS A 89 8.51 10.49 7.86
C HIS A 89 10.03 10.56 8.12
N GLY A 90 10.80 11.05 7.14
CA GLY A 90 12.26 11.15 7.21
C GLY A 90 13.02 9.84 6.93
N PHE A 91 12.33 8.75 6.57
CA PHE A 91 12.96 7.46 6.25
C PHE A 91 12.85 7.12 4.76
N VAL A 92 13.94 6.57 4.21
CA VAL A 92 13.92 5.96 2.88
C VAL A 92 13.31 4.57 2.98
N LEU A 93 12.38 4.25 2.07
CA LEU A 93 11.73 2.96 1.97
C LEU A 93 12.65 1.94 1.30
N ASP A 94 13.40 1.19 2.11
CA ASP A 94 14.40 0.21 1.63
C ASP A 94 13.78 -1.12 1.17
N ASP A 95 12.49 -1.32 1.41
CA ASP A 95 11.72 -2.52 1.07
C ASP A 95 10.57 -2.25 0.09
N ALA A 96 10.54 -1.09 -0.58
CA ALA A 96 9.48 -0.70 -1.52
C ALA A 96 9.30 -1.68 -2.70
N ALA A 97 10.35 -2.39 -3.10
CA ALA A 97 10.29 -3.41 -4.16
C ALA A 97 9.80 -4.79 -3.66
N SER A 98 9.64 -4.97 -2.34
CA SER A 98 9.16 -6.22 -1.76
C SER A 98 7.66 -6.38 -2.00
N PRO A 99 7.18 -7.56 -2.44
CA PRO A 99 5.75 -7.84 -2.54
C PRO A 99 5.10 -8.05 -1.16
N LYS A 100 5.89 -8.06 -0.08
CA LYS A 100 5.43 -8.21 1.31
C LYS A 100 5.84 -6.99 2.12
N CYS A 101 4.89 -6.45 2.88
CA CYS A 101 5.17 -5.45 3.90
C CYS A 101 5.81 -6.14 5.12
N ILE A 102 7.07 -5.83 5.40
CA ILE A 102 7.81 -6.37 6.55
C ILE A 102 8.15 -5.20 7.47
N MET A 103 7.50 -5.15 8.63
CA MET A 103 7.71 -4.06 9.57
C MET A 103 9.15 -4.10 10.11
N LYS A 104 9.87 -2.99 9.95
CA LYS A 104 11.21 -2.80 10.52
C LYS A 104 11.15 -1.66 11.51
N GLU A 105 11.68 -1.87 12.71
CA GLU A 105 11.78 -0.82 13.70
C GLU A 105 12.67 0.32 13.18
N ARG A 106 12.16 1.54 13.25
CA ARG A 106 12.89 2.76 12.89
C ARG A 106 12.97 3.64 14.13
N LYS A 107 14.17 4.07 14.49
CA LYS A 107 14.36 5.08 15.54
C LYS A 107 14.01 6.43 14.94
N GLY A 108 12.78 6.88 15.18
CA GLY A 108 12.37 8.26 14.92
C GLY A 108 12.88 9.18 16.01
N SER A 109 13.26 10.40 15.64
CA SER A 109 13.29 11.54 16.55
C SER A 109 11.84 12.02 16.72
N GLY A 110 11.12 11.40 17.64
CA GLY A 110 9.74 11.75 18.02
C GLY A 110 9.56 11.55 19.50
#